data_AF-A0A939CIK1-F1
#
_entry.id   AF-A0A939CIK1-F1
#
_cell.length_a   1.000
_cell.length_b   1.000
_cell.length_c   1.000
_cell.angle_alpha   90.00
_cell.angle_beta   90.00
_cell.angle_gamma   90.00
#
_symmetry.space_group_name_H-M   'P 1'
#
loop_
_entity.id
_entity.type
_entity.pdbx_description
1 polymer ?
#
loop_
_entity_poly.entity_id
_entity_poly.type
_entity_poly.pdbx_seq_one_letter_code
_entity_poly.pdbx_strand_id
1 'polypeptide(L)'
;MKTELKAKFLQHILAKKKEDEGFTLIELLVVIIIIGILSAIALPSFLNQANKAKQSEAKTYVGSMNRAQQAYYLENNTFSTSIGSLGLGIATQTINYTYTAINGDASSVNNRATVINAAAPLKAYVGAVEVTTQQATSEATTVAVLCESNNAMVNAGVNASAVTITTTAGAPTCPSSYVSLAK
;
A
#
# COMPACT_ATOMS: atom_id res chain seq x y z
N MET A 1 36.33 -16.49 70.25
CA MET A 1 35.60 -17.13 69.12
C MET A 1 34.88 -16.13 68.20
N LYS A 2 34.28 -15.02 68.69
CA LYS A 2 33.55 -14.04 67.84
C LYS A 2 34.43 -13.21 66.88
N THR A 3 35.71 -13.06 67.18
CA THR A 3 36.66 -12.23 66.41
C THR A 3 37.09 -12.88 65.09
N GLU A 4 37.23 -14.21 65.05
CA GLU A 4 37.61 -14.94 63.83
C GLU A 4 36.49 -14.97 62.78
N LEU A 5 35.24 -15.08 63.22
CA LEU A 5 34.08 -15.08 62.33
C LEU A 5 33.91 -13.70 61.67
N LYS A 6 34.14 -12.61 62.43
CA LYS A 6 34.20 -11.25 61.88
C LYS A 6 35.31 -11.09 60.85
N ALA A 7 36.50 -11.63 61.12
CA ALA A 7 37.62 -11.57 60.18
C ALA A 7 37.33 -12.33 58.88
N LYS A 8 36.85 -13.58 58.96
CA LYS A 8 36.47 -14.37 57.77
C LYS A 8 35.30 -13.76 57.00
N PHE A 9 34.33 -13.17 57.68
CA PHE A 9 33.20 -12.50 57.05
C PHE A 9 33.64 -11.22 56.29
N LEU A 10 34.50 -10.39 56.90
CA LEU A 10 35.10 -9.25 56.21
C LEU A 10 35.93 -9.69 55.00
N GLN A 11 36.71 -10.77 55.13
CA GLN A 11 37.53 -11.28 54.03
C GLN A 11 36.66 -11.82 52.87
N HIS A 12 35.49 -12.39 53.17
CA HIS A 12 34.54 -12.85 52.15
C HIS A 12 33.81 -11.69 51.45
N ILE A 13 33.51 -10.59 52.15
CA ILE A 13 32.94 -9.39 51.54
C ILE A 13 33.99 -8.65 50.68
N LEU A 14 35.23 -8.53 51.16
CA LEU A 14 36.32 -7.87 50.44
C LEU A 14 36.76 -8.67 49.19
N ALA A 15 36.72 -10.01 49.25
CA ALA A 15 37.02 -10.87 48.09
C ALA A 15 35.89 -10.91 47.04
N LYS A 16 34.66 -10.49 47.39
CA LYS A 16 33.50 -10.46 46.47
C LYS A 16 33.39 -9.15 45.68
N LYS A 17 34.36 -8.24 45.78
CA LYS A 17 34.47 -7.08 44.89
C LYS A 17 35.06 -7.49 43.53
N LYS A 18 34.46 -8.50 42.89
CA LYS A 18 34.69 -8.83 41.49
C LYS A 18 33.91 -7.83 40.67
N GLU A 19 34.63 -6.89 40.07
CA GLU A 19 34.47 -6.41 38.69
C GLU A 19 33.03 -6.42 38.15
N ASP A 20 32.15 -5.59 38.71
CA ASP A 20 31.05 -5.03 37.93
C ASP A 20 31.64 -3.91 37.06
N GLU A 21 32.29 -4.29 35.96
CA GLU A 21 32.69 -3.37 34.91
C GLU A 21 31.41 -2.80 34.27
N GLY A 22 31.02 -1.59 34.69
CA GLY A 22 29.90 -0.88 34.08
C GLY A 22 30.24 -0.44 32.66
N PHE A 23 29.23 -0.41 31.78
CA PHE A 23 29.35 0.17 30.44
C PHE A 23 29.96 1.57 30.51
N THR A 24 31.02 1.81 29.76
CA THR A 24 31.64 3.12 29.68
C THR A 24 30.77 4.07 28.85
N LEU A 25 30.78 5.36 29.17
CA LEU A 25 30.09 6.37 28.37
C LEU A 25 30.59 6.41 26.91
N ILE A 26 31.87 6.07 26.69
CA ILE A 26 32.46 6.04 25.36
C ILE A 26 31.97 4.84 24.53
N GLU A 27 31.76 3.68 25.15
CA GLU A 27 31.16 2.52 24.46
C GLU A 27 29.73 2.83 24.01
N LEU A 28 28.94 3.44 24.88
CA LEU A 28 27.57 3.83 24.54
C LEU A 28 27.57 4.91 23.43
N LEU A 29 28.52 5.85 23.48
CA LEU A 29 28.68 6.89 22.45
C LEU A 29 29.03 6.30 21.07
N VAL A 30 29.97 5.35 21.00
CA VAL A 30 30.34 4.72 19.72
C VAL A 30 29.17 3.91 19.16
N VAL A 31 28.41 3.21 20.02
CA VAL A 31 27.23 2.45 19.58
C VAL A 31 26.17 3.35 18.97
N ILE A 32 25.83 4.48 19.61
CA ILE A 32 24.83 5.41 19.06
C ILE A 32 25.29 6.05 17.74
N ILE A 33 26.60 6.26 17.56
CA ILE A 33 27.16 6.77 16.30
C ILE A 33 26.99 5.72 15.20
N ILE A 34 27.33 4.45 15.47
CA ILE A 34 27.20 3.38 14.48
C ILE A 34 25.73 3.19 14.07
N ILE A 35 24.80 3.09 15.03
CA ILE A 35 23.36 2.96 14.69
C ILE A 35 22.84 4.21 13.99
N GLY A 36 23.36 5.41 14.30
CA GLY A 36 23.01 6.65 13.64
C GLY A 36 23.37 6.64 12.15
N ILE A 37 24.60 6.21 11.83
CA ILE A 37 25.08 6.10 10.44
C ILE A 37 24.26 5.06 9.67
N LEU A 38 24.03 3.88 10.26
CA LEU A 38 23.24 2.83 9.63
C LEU A 38 21.78 3.26 9.40
N SER A 39 21.18 3.93 10.38
CA SER A 39 19.80 4.42 10.28
C SER A 39 19.64 5.50 9.22
N ALA A 40 20.61 6.41 9.08
CA ALA A 40 20.57 7.45 8.06
C ALA A 40 20.49 6.89 6.63
N ILE A 41 21.17 5.78 6.35
CA ILE A 41 21.16 5.12 5.04
C ILE A 41 19.93 4.22 4.87
N ALA A 42 19.55 3.48 5.92
CA ALA A 42 18.49 2.49 5.84
C ALA A 42 17.08 3.08 5.84
N LEU A 43 16.84 4.15 6.62
CA LEU A 43 15.52 4.75 6.81
C LEU A 43 14.84 5.22 5.51
N PRO A 44 15.50 5.96 4.58
CA PRO A 44 14.83 6.38 3.34
C PRO A 44 14.43 5.18 2.47
N SER A 45 15.25 4.14 2.41
CA SER A 45 14.95 2.90 1.68
C SER A 45 13.75 2.16 2.30
N PHE A 46 13.72 2.06 3.63
CA PHE A 46 12.62 1.43 4.36
C PHE A 46 11.29 2.17 4.13
N LEU A 47 11.28 3.51 4.21
CA LEU A 47 10.08 4.31 3.94
C LEU A 47 9.58 4.14 2.51
N ASN A 48 10.48 4.08 1.53
CA ASN A 48 10.10 3.81 0.14
C ASN A 48 9.46 2.43 -0.03
N GLN A 49 10.03 1.39 0.59
CA GLN A 49 9.46 0.03 0.56
C GLN A 49 8.08 -0.02 1.23
N ALA A 50 7.91 0.65 2.37
CA ALA A 50 6.61 0.77 3.02
C ALA A 50 5.58 1.46 2.11
N ASN A 51 5.98 2.52 1.40
CA ASN A 51 5.09 3.19 0.44
C ASN A 51 4.76 2.34 -0.80
N LYS A 52 5.70 1.51 -1.28
CA LYS A 52 5.44 0.52 -2.33
C LYS A 52 4.46 -0.56 -1.87
N ALA A 53 4.56 -1.02 -0.62
CA ALA A 53 3.62 -1.99 -0.06
C ALA A 53 2.20 -1.42 -0.02
N LYS A 54 2.02 -0.19 0.46
CA LYS A 54 0.74 0.53 0.46
C LYS A 54 0.17 0.69 -0.96
N GLN A 55 1.02 1.00 -1.94
CA GLN A 55 0.63 1.10 -3.34
C GLN A 55 0.24 -0.26 -3.96
N SER A 56 0.94 -1.33 -3.58
CA SER A 56 0.62 -2.70 -4.00
C SER A 56 -0.76 -3.17 -3.51
N GLU A 57 -1.15 -2.79 -2.29
CA GLU A 57 -2.50 -3.00 -1.75
C GLU A 57 -3.55 -2.35 -2.67
N ALA A 58 -3.40 -1.05 -2.97
CA ALA A 58 -4.33 -0.33 -3.85
C ALA A 58 -4.40 -0.94 -5.26
N LYS A 59 -3.25 -1.24 -5.86
CA LYS A 59 -3.17 -1.90 -7.17
C LYS A 59 -3.91 -3.25 -7.17
N THR A 60 -3.71 -4.05 -6.13
CA THR A 60 -4.34 -5.36 -5.99
C THR A 60 -5.85 -5.24 -5.82
N TYR A 61 -6.30 -4.28 -5.01
CA TYR A 61 -7.72 -4.07 -4.75
C TYR A 61 -8.45 -3.61 -6.01
N VAL A 62 -7.96 -2.59 -6.72
CA VAL A 62 -8.58 -2.12 -7.98
C VAL A 62 -8.57 -3.21 -9.04
N GLY A 63 -7.47 -3.98 -9.16
CA GLY A 63 -7.43 -5.13 -10.06
C GLY A 63 -8.43 -6.23 -9.70
N SER A 64 -8.68 -6.45 -8.40
CA SER A 64 -9.70 -7.40 -7.93
C SER A 64 -11.11 -6.88 -8.15
N MET A 65 -11.34 -5.57 -7.97
CA MET A 65 -12.58 -4.90 -8.34
C MET A 65 -12.88 -5.09 -9.83
N ASN A 66 -11.91 -4.87 -10.72
CA ASN A 66 -12.12 -5.11 -12.15
C ASN A 66 -12.57 -6.55 -12.45
N ARG A 67 -11.89 -7.56 -11.89
CA ARG A 67 -12.26 -8.97 -12.10
C ARG A 67 -13.63 -9.30 -11.53
N ALA A 68 -13.97 -8.77 -10.35
CA ALA A 68 -15.27 -9.00 -9.75
C ALA A 68 -16.39 -8.28 -10.51
N GLN A 69 -16.14 -7.11 -11.07
CA GLN A 69 -17.09 -6.43 -11.95
C GLN A 69 -17.36 -7.23 -13.22
N GLN A 70 -16.32 -7.82 -13.82
CA GLN A 70 -16.49 -8.73 -14.96
C GLN A 70 -17.37 -9.95 -14.59
N ALA A 71 -17.09 -10.58 -13.46
CA ALA A 71 -17.90 -11.71 -12.97
C ALA A 71 -19.35 -11.28 -12.67
N TYR A 72 -19.54 -10.17 -11.98
CA TYR A 72 -20.85 -9.62 -11.65
C TYR A 72 -21.69 -9.29 -12.89
N TYR A 73 -21.04 -8.78 -13.94
CA TYR A 73 -21.69 -8.52 -15.22
C TYR A 73 -22.18 -9.80 -15.91
N LEU A 74 -21.41 -10.89 -15.85
CA LEU A 74 -21.83 -12.18 -16.41
C LEU A 74 -23.10 -12.73 -15.75
N GLU A 75 -23.31 -12.42 -14.48
CA GLU A 75 -24.49 -12.86 -13.72
C GLU A 75 -25.69 -11.91 -13.86
N ASN A 76 -25.44 -10.59 -13.92
CA ASN A 76 -26.49 -9.57 -13.77
C ASN A 76 -26.70 -8.70 -15.01
N ASN A 77 -25.90 -8.86 -16.08
CA ASN A 77 -25.88 -8.02 -17.28
C ASN A 77 -25.75 -6.51 -16.99
N THR A 78 -25.18 -6.15 -15.84
CA THR A 78 -24.93 -4.78 -15.41
C THR A 78 -23.76 -4.76 -14.44
N PHE A 79 -23.05 -3.64 -14.36
CA PHE A 79 -22.00 -3.44 -13.37
C PHE A 79 -22.56 -2.80 -12.09
N SER A 80 -21.92 -3.08 -10.96
CA SER A 80 -22.35 -2.52 -9.68
C SER A 80 -21.52 -1.30 -9.28
N THR A 81 -22.15 -0.30 -8.68
CA THR A 81 -21.45 0.80 -7.99
C THR A 81 -21.20 0.51 -6.50
N SER A 82 -21.82 -0.55 -5.97
CA SER A 82 -21.62 -0.99 -4.59
C SER A 82 -20.56 -2.08 -4.52
N ILE A 83 -19.43 -1.79 -3.88
CA ILE A 83 -18.35 -2.77 -3.66
C ILE A 83 -18.84 -3.96 -2.85
N GLY A 84 -19.79 -3.75 -1.93
CA GLY A 84 -20.35 -4.81 -1.09
C GLY A 84 -21.07 -5.91 -1.89
N SER A 85 -21.68 -5.56 -3.04
CA SER A 85 -22.36 -6.55 -3.89
C SER A 85 -21.40 -7.41 -4.70
N LEU A 86 -20.12 -7.04 -4.78
CA LEU A 86 -19.10 -7.80 -5.52
C LEU A 86 -18.55 -8.99 -4.72
N GLY A 87 -18.93 -9.16 -3.44
CA GLY A 87 -18.50 -10.30 -2.62
C GLY A 87 -17.00 -10.36 -2.34
N LEU A 88 -16.25 -9.28 -2.59
CA LEU A 88 -14.78 -9.26 -2.53
C LEU A 88 -14.20 -9.31 -1.11
N GLY A 89 -14.99 -8.97 -0.09
CA GLY A 89 -14.51 -8.86 1.29
C GLY A 89 -13.44 -7.77 1.50
N ILE A 90 -13.29 -6.83 0.57
CA ILE A 90 -12.35 -5.71 0.70
C ILE A 90 -12.95 -4.60 1.57
N ALA A 91 -12.10 -3.95 2.36
CA ALA A 91 -12.48 -2.72 3.04
C ALA A 91 -12.65 -1.59 2.02
N THR A 92 -13.76 -0.86 2.08
CA THR A 92 -14.02 0.30 1.21
C THR A 92 -13.13 1.51 1.56
N GLN A 93 -12.51 1.49 2.74
CA GLN A 93 -11.53 2.48 3.16
C GLN A 93 -10.45 1.81 4.01
N THR A 94 -9.20 2.16 3.74
CA THR A 94 -8.04 1.81 4.56
C THR A 94 -7.34 3.10 4.99
N ILE A 95 -6.23 3.01 5.71
CA ILE A 95 -5.51 4.19 6.22
C ILE A 95 -5.02 5.09 5.07
N ASN A 96 -4.75 4.52 3.89
CA ASN A 96 -4.10 5.22 2.79
C ASN A 96 -5.04 5.50 1.61
N TYR A 97 -6.06 4.67 1.42
CA TYR A 97 -6.95 4.74 0.26
C TYR A 97 -8.43 4.63 0.63
N THR A 98 -9.28 5.23 -0.21
CA THR A 98 -10.71 4.94 -0.27
C THR A 98 -11.03 4.32 -1.63
N TYR A 99 -11.77 3.22 -1.61
CA TYR A 99 -12.14 2.45 -2.79
C TYR A 99 -13.59 2.74 -3.16
N THR A 100 -13.84 3.09 -4.42
CA THR A 100 -15.19 3.40 -4.92
C THR A 100 -15.38 2.82 -6.31
N ALA A 101 -16.57 2.30 -6.60
CA ALA A 101 -17.03 2.04 -7.96
C ALA A 101 -18.05 3.13 -8.35
N ILE A 102 -17.88 3.75 -9.51
CA ILE A 102 -18.74 4.83 -10.01
C ILE A 102 -19.15 4.55 -11.45
N ASN A 103 -20.25 5.17 -11.87
CA ASN A 103 -20.78 5.07 -13.25
C ASN A 103 -20.93 3.61 -13.69
N GLY A 104 -21.43 2.74 -12.80
CA GLY A 104 -21.73 1.35 -13.12
C GLY A 104 -23.08 1.26 -13.82
N ASP A 105 -23.08 0.78 -15.05
CA ASP A 105 -24.28 0.55 -15.86
C ASP A 105 -24.13 -0.75 -16.70
N ALA A 106 -24.92 -0.91 -17.76
CA ALA A 106 -24.83 -2.09 -18.64
C ALA A 106 -23.65 -2.07 -19.63
N SER A 107 -22.91 -0.97 -19.69
CA SER A 107 -21.83 -0.76 -20.67
C SER A 107 -20.48 -0.57 -20.01
N SER A 108 -20.40 0.08 -18.84
CA SER A 108 -19.13 0.35 -18.19
C SER A 108 -19.22 0.52 -16.67
N VAL A 109 -18.06 0.47 -16.02
CA VAL A 109 -17.86 0.87 -14.62
C VAL A 109 -16.44 1.36 -14.39
N ASN A 110 -16.30 2.32 -13.50
CA ASN A 110 -15.01 2.87 -13.08
C ASN A 110 -14.72 2.50 -11.62
N ASN A 111 -13.62 1.81 -11.38
CA ASN A 111 -13.11 1.46 -10.07
C ASN A 111 -11.96 2.39 -9.68
N ARG A 112 -11.92 2.87 -8.44
CA ARG A 112 -10.97 3.91 -8.01
C ARG A 112 -10.37 3.56 -6.67
N ALA A 113 -9.08 3.80 -6.52
CA ALA A 113 -8.40 3.94 -5.22
C ALA A 113 -7.95 5.39 -5.07
N THR A 114 -8.74 6.15 -4.32
CA THR A 114 -8.49 7.57 -3.99
C THR A 114 -7.52 7.64 -2.83
N VAL A 115 -6.40 8.33 -2.99
CA VAL A 115 -5.43 8.55 -1.90
C VAL A 115 -6.08 9.48 -0.87
N ILE A 116 -6.14 9.05 0.39
CA ILE A 116 -6.61 9.89 1.51
C ILE A 116 -5.48 10.39 2.40
N ASN A 117 -4.37 9.64 2.47
CA ASN A 117 -3.17 10.10 3.17
C ASN A 117 -2.32 10.95 2.20
N ALA A 118 -2.70 12.21 2.07
CA ALA A 118 -2.05 13.15 1.16
C ALA A 118 -0.63 13.57 1.60
N ALA A 119 -0.16 13.18 2.79
CA ALA A 119 1.20 13.47 3.27
C ALA A 119 2.23 12.42 2.84
N ALA A 120 1.78 11.22 2.45
CA ALA A 120 2.65 10.16 1.97
C ALA A 120 2.82 10.24 0.44
N PRO A 121 4.01 9.88 -0.12
CA PRO A 121 4.24 9.85 -1.56
C PRO A 121 3.57 8.63 -2.21
N LEU A 122 2.24 8.64 -2.22
CA LEU A 122 1.39 7.60 -2.77
C LEU A 122 0.77 8.03 -4.09
N LYS A 123 0.74 7.10 -5.05
CA LYS A 123 0.06 7.25 -6.33
C LYS A 123 -1.41 6.84 -6.23
N ALA A 124 -2.26 7.43 -7.05
CA ALA A 124 -3.65 7.02 -7.17
C ALA A 124 -3.79 5.92 -8.23
N TYR A 125 -4.80 5.06 -8.06
CA TYR A 125 -5.10 3.99 -9.01
C TYR A 125 -6.54 4.11 -9.51
N VAL A 126 -6.72 3.91 -10.80
CA VAL A 126 -8.04 3.87 -11.44
C VAL A 126 -8.10 2.64 -12.33
N GLY A 127 -9.25 2.00 -12.38
CA GLY A 127 -9.53 0.92 -13.28
C GLY A 127 -10.88 1.14 -13.93
N ALA A 128 -11.08 0.55 -15.09
CA ALA A 128 -12.39 0.51 -15.71
C ALA A 128 -12.62 -0.85 -16.33
N VAL A 129 -13.88 -1.23 -16.37
CA VAL A 129 -14.36 -2.39 -17.10
C VAL A 129 -15.44 -1.90 -18.05
N GLU A 130 -15.38 -2.35 -19.29
CA GLU A 130 -16.31 -1.97 -20.35
C GLU A 130 -16.72 -3.20 -21.14
N VAL A 131 -17.97 -3.22 -21.60
CA VAL A 131 -18.46 -4.19 -22.57
C VAL A 131 -18.14 -3.69 -23.97
N THR A 132 -17.36 -4.47 -24.71
CA THR A 132 -17.02 -4.20 -26.11
C THR A 132 -17.47 -5.35 -26.99
N THR A 133 -17.75 -5.06 -28.25
CA THR A 133 -18.08 -6.10 -29.24
C THR A 133 -16.82 -6.50 -29.99
N GLN A 134 -16.49 -7.78 -29.99
CA GLN A 134 -15.36 -8.27 -30.77
C GLN A 134 -15.69 -8.17 -32.27
N GLN A 135 -14.90 -7.41 -33.04
CA GLN A 135 -15.18 -7.13 -34.46
C GLN A 135 -15.24 -8.38 -35.35
N ALA A 136 -14.59 -9.49 -34.96
CA ALA A 136 -14.57 -10.72 -35.74
C ALA A 136 -15.82 -11.60 -35.57
N THR A 137 -16.46 -11.56 -34.39
CA THR A 137 -17.56 -12.47 -34.02
C THR A 137 -18.86 -11.75 -33.69
N SER A 138 -18.84 -10.42 -33.57
CA SER A 138 -19.95 -9.60 -33.05
C SER A 138 -20.44 -10.02 -31.65
N GLU A 139 -19.61 -10.75 -30.89
CA GLU A 139 -19.91 -11.17 -29.53
C GLU A 139 -19.52 -10.08 -28.53
N ALA A 140 -20.37 -9.88 -27.52
CA ALA A 140 -20.09 -9.00 -26.40
C ALA A 140 -19.05 -9.64 -25.47
N THR A 141 -17.98 -8.92 -25.18
CA THR A 141 -16.93 -9.32 -24.24
C THR A 141 -16.58 -8.15 -23.32
N THR A 142 -16.13 -8.44 -22.10
CA THR A 142 -15.72 -7.40 -21.16
C THR A 142 -14.21 -7.20 -21.21
N VAL A 143 -13.77 -5.97 -21.45
CA VAL A 143 -12.37 -5.56 -21.39
C VAL A 143 -12.14 -4.69 -20.15
N ALA A 144 -10.93 -4.77 -19.57
CA ALA A 144 -10.59 -4.03 -18.37
C ALA A 144 -9.23 -3.36 -18.51
N VAL A 145 -9.10 -2.18 -17.90
CA VAL A 145 -7.82 -1.46 -17.77
C VAL A 145 -7.55 -1.15 -16.30
N LEU A 146 -6.29 -1.14 -15.92
CA LEU A 146 -5.80 -0.65 -14.65
C LEU A 146 -4.74 0.40 -14.92
N CYS A 147 -4.85 1.55 -14.29
CA CYS A 147 -3.96 2.68 -14.48
C CYS A 147 -3.43 3.18 -13.13
N GLU A 148 -2.19 3.64 -13.14
CA GLU A 148 -1.60 4.36 -12.00
C GLU A 148 -1.29 5.80 -12.38
N SER A 149 -1.37 6.72 -11.42
CA SER A 149 -1.04 8.12 -11.68
C SER A 149 0.46 8.27 -11.97
N ASN A 150 0.81 9.20 -12.86
CA ASN A 150 2.20 9.46 -13.24
C ASN A 150 3.04 9.87 -12.02
N ASN A 151 2.47 10.76 -11.19
CA ASN A 151 3.09 11.28 -9.98
C ASN A 151 2.29 10.92 -8.73
N ALA A 152 2.99 10.88 -7.60
CA ALA A 152 2.37 10.77 -6.28
C ALA A 152 1.64 12.07 -5.90
N MET A 153 0.62 11.99 -5.05
CA MET A 153 -0.19 13.15 -4.64
C MET A 153 0.63 14.32 -4.08
N VAL A 154 1.63 14.03 -3.24
CA VAL A 154 2.55 15.05 -2.67
C VAL A 154 3.42 15.74 -3.72
N ASN A 155 3.58 15.13 -4.90
CA ASN A 155 4.46 15.60 -5.98
C ASN A 155 3.63 16.08 -7.19
N ALA A 156 2.60 16.89 -6.94
CA ALA A 156 1.66 17.38 -7.94
C ALA A 156 0.94 16.28 -8.74
N GLY A 157 0.75 15.10 -8.11
CA GLY A 157 -0.06 14.02 -8.67
C GLY A 157 -1.55 14.31 -8.62
N VAL A 158 -2.30 13.71 -9.53
CA VAL A 158 -3.77 13.76 -9.53
C VAL A 158 -4.34 12.64 -8.67
N ASN A 159 -5.48 12.91 -8.02
CA ASN A 159 -6.19 11.91 -7.26
C ASN A 159 -7.21 11.18 -8.13
N ALA A 160 -7.50 9.91 -7.80
CA ALA A 160 -8.52 9.13 -8.49
C ALA A 160 -9.86 9.87 -8.46
N SER A 161 -10.21 10.48 -7.32
CA SER A 161 -11.03 11.70 -7.10
C SER A 161 -11.68 12.41 -8.30
N ALA A 162 -10.82 12.87 -9.21
CA ALA A 162 -11.16 13.81 -10.27
C ALA A 162 -11.25 13.13 -11.64
N VAL A 163 -11.16 11.80 -11.68
CA VAL A 163 -10.85 11.05 -12.90
C VAL A 163 -11.92 10.01 -13.19
N THR A 164 -12.37 10.01 -14.43
CA THR A 164 -13.23 8.98 -15.05
C THR A 164 -12.50 8.47 -16.28
N ILE A 165 -12.36 7.15 -16.41
CA ILE A 165 -11.78 6.53 -17.59
C ILE A 165 -12.81 6.58 -18.71
N THR A 166 -12.40 7.17 -19.83
CA THR A 166 -13.18 7.22 -21.06
C THR A 166 -12.75 6.09 -21.98
N THR A 167 -13.68 5.70 -22.85
CA THR A 167 -13.50 4.58 -23.76
C THR A 167 -13.15 5.13 -25.13
N THR A 168 -12.09 4.58 -25.73
CA THR A 168 -11.69 4.96 -27.09
C THR A 168 -11.48 3.71 -27.91
N ALA A 169 -12.08 3.66 -29.10
CA ALA A 169 -12.01 2.50 -30.00
C ALA A 169 -12.45 1.15 -29.39
N GLY A 170 -13.44 1.18 -28.48
CA GLY A 170 -14.01 -0.04 -27.88
C GLY A 170 -13.12 -0.68 -26.80
N ALA A 171 -12.21 0.07 -26.19
CA ALA A 171 -11.52 -0.35 -24.98
C ALA A 171 -11.32 0.84 -24.01
N PRO A 172 -11.30 0.58 -22.69
CA PRO A 172 -11.04 1.62 -21.71
C PRO A 172 -9.55 2.00 -21.74
N THR A 173 -9.25 3.30 -21.83
CA THR A 173 -7.88 3.82 -21.95
C THR A 173 -7.52 4.75 -20.80
N CYS A 174 -6.30 4.64 -20.29
CA CYS A 174 -5.85 5.50 -19.20
C CYS A 174 -5.81 6.98 -19.63
N PRO A 175 -6.30 7.91 -18.78
CA PRO A 175 -6.15 9.34 -19.00
C PRO A 175 -4.67 9.76 -19.05
N SER A 176 -4.36 10.91 -19.65
CA SER A 176 -2.98 11.39 -19.84
C SER A 176 -2.16 11.57 -18.56
N SER A 177 -2.83 11.79 -17.42
CA SER A 177 -2.21 11.89 -16.10
C SER A 177 -1.92 10.53 -15.44
N TYR A 178 -2.25 9.44 -16.14
CA TYR A 178 -2.05 8.06 -15.72
C TYR A 178 -1.30 7.25 -16.78
N VAL A 179 -0.63 6.20 -16.33
CA VAL A 179 -0.02 5.19 -17.18
C VAL A 179 -0.74 3.86 -17.01
N SER A 180 -0.93 3.14 -18.11
CA SER A 180 -1.53 1.80 -18.09
C SER A 180 -0.60 0.80 -17.42
N LEU A 181 -1.13 0.13 -16.41
CA LEU A 181 -0.56 -1.05 -15.81
C LEU A 181 -1.09 -2.26 -16.58
N ALA A 182 -0.62 -2.38 -17.81
CA ALA A 182 -0.91 -3.53 -18.65
C ALA A 182 -0.64 -4.84 -17.89
N LYS A 183 -1.48 -5.83 -18.15
CA LYS A 183 -1.06 -7.23 -18.08
C LYS A 183 -1.15 -7.79 -19.49
#